data_AF-A0A960WI64-F1
#
_entry.id   AF-A0A960WI64-F1
#
_cell.length_a   1.000
_cell.length_b   1.000
_cell.length_c   1.000
_cell.angle_alpha   90.00
_cell.angle_beta   90.00
_cell.angle_gamma   90.00
#
_symmetry.space_group_name_H-M   'P 1'
#
loop_
_entity.id
_entity.type
_entity.pdbx_description
1 polymer ?
#
loop_
_entity_poly.entity_id
_entity_poly.type
_entity_poly.pdbx_seq_one_letter_code
_entity_poly.pdbx_strand_id
1 'polypeptide(L)'
;MGWLKETFTSSIGRKLIMSITGLFLIGFLLTHLSGNLLLFIQDQGVAFNEYSKFMSTSPIIRVLEVVLVAGFLFHIVDGIMLSIKNKKSRPVGYKKRSGSESSFFSKFMPQTGLFIFIYLIIHINSFTIKHRVVEPGNLDFYGTVSDAFRYGWGGFYWAFYVLAMVLLAFHLNHGFQSAFQSLGLNHKKYSPIIKTLGSLYSIVVPAAFAAIPVYFRFFYTA
;
A
#
# COMPACT_ATOMS: atom_id res chain seq x y z
N MET A 1 -20.47 24.87 13.98
CA MET A 1 -19.42 24.02 13.37
C MET A 1 -19.98 23.17 12.21
N GLY A 2 -20.64 23.79 11.22
CA GLY A 2 -21.21 23.07 10.06
C GLY A 2 -20.14 22.55 9.09
N TRP A 3 -19.09 23.35 8.86
CA TRP A 3 -18.03 23.05 7.90
C TRP A 3 -17.20 21.79 8.22
N LEU A 4 -16.96 21.50 9.51
CA LEU A 4 -16.30 20.25 9.93
C LEU A 4 -17.18 19.04 9.60
N LYS A 5 -18.46 19.08 9.97
CA LYS A 5 -19.42 18.03 9.64
C LYS A 5 -19.55 17.83 8.13
N GLU A 6 -19.58 18.91 7.36
CA GLU A 6 -19.65 18.88 5.89
C GLU A 6 -18.38 18.31 5.25
N THR A 7 -17.20 18.56 5.81
CA THR A 7 -15.94 17.99 5.33
C THR A 7 -15.95 16.45 5.45
N PHE A 8 -16.52 15.90 6.52
CA PHE A 8 -16.60 14.44 6.72
C PHE A 8 -17.84 13.76 6.10
N THR A 9 -18.84 14.52 5.63
CA THR A 9 -20.10 13.95 5.13
C THR A 9 -20.37 14.23 3.64
N SER A 10 -19.85 15.34 3.11
CA SER A 10 -20.00 15.68 1.69
C SER A 10 -19.21 14.73 0.78
N SER A 11 -19.62 14.65 -0.50
CA SER A 11 -18.87 13.88 -1.50
C SER A 11 -17.50 14.50 -1.82
N ILE A 12 -17.38 15.82 -1.70
CA ILE A 12 -16.15 16.57 -1.99
C ILE A 12 -15.14 16.37 -0.86
N GLY A 13 -15.55 16.62 0.39
CA GLY A 13 -14.66 16.49 1.54
C GLY A 13 -14.11 15.09 1.72
N ARG A 14 -14.91 14.04 1.46
CA ARG A 14 -14.43 12.65 1.44
C ARG A 14 -13.36 12.41 0.37
N LYS A 15 -13.56 12.89 -0.86
CA LYS A 15 -12.54 12.76 -1.91
C LYS A 15 -11.22 13.46 -1.55
N LEU A 16 -11.29 14.57 -0.81
CA LEU A 16 -10.10 15.25 -0.27
C LEU A 16 -9.42 14.43 0.83
N ILE A 17 -10.17 13.83 1.76
CA ILE A 17 -9.60 12.95 2.79
C ILE A 17 -8.97 11.71 2.15
N MET A 18 -9.66 11.09 1.19
CA MET A 18 -9.18 9.98 0.39
C MET A 18 -7.87 10.30 -0.33
N SER A 19 -7.75 11.49 -0.94
CA SER A 19 -6.51 11.88 -1.64
C SER A 19 -5.35 12.12 -0.67
N ILE A 20 -5.59 12.81 0.45
CA ILE A 20 -4.55 13.09 1.45
C ILE A 20 -4.05 11.79 2.09
N THR A 21 -4.96 10.92 2.53
CA THR A 21 -4.59 9.62 3.12
C THR A 21 -3.90 8.72 2.11
N GLY A 22 -4.35 8.70 0.84
CA GLY A 22 -3.70 7.95 -0.23
C GLY A 22 -2.27 8.42 -0.50
N LEU A 23 -2.03 9.74 -0.58
CA LEU A 23 -0.69 10.29 -0.77
C LEU A 23 0.23 10.04 0.45
N PHE A 24 -0.32 10.08 1.66
CA PHE A 24 0.41 9.70 2.87
C PHE A 24 0.88 8.24 2.80
N LEU A 25 0.00 7.30 2.42
CA LEU A 25 0.35 5.88 2.28
C LEU A 25 1.33 5.63 1.13
N ILE A 26 1.22 6.38 0.02
CA ILE A 26 2.21 6.39 -1.06
C ILE A 26 3.58 6.81 -0.51
N GLY A 27 3.66 7.89 0.26
CA GLY A 27 4.90 8.33 0.91
C GLY A 27 5.49 7.25 1.83
N PHE A 28 4.64 6.59 2.64
CA PHE A 28 5.06 5.48 3.49
C PHE A 28 5.69 4.34 2.69
N LEU A 29 5.11 3.95 1.55
CA LEU A 29 5.64 2.85 0.73
C LEU A 29 7.08 3.10 0.26
N LEU A 30 7.47 4.36 -0.02
CA LEU A 30 8.86 4.69 -0.37
C LEU A 30 9.81 4.44 0.80
N THR A 31 9.48 4.98 1.99
CA THR A 31 10.29 4.80 3.20
C THR A 31 10.33 3.35 3.63
N HIS A 32 9.23 2.62 3.46
CA HIS A 32 9.16 1.20 3.74
C HIS A 32 10.06 0.43 2.77
N LEU A 33 10.00 0.73 1.48
CA LEU A 33 10.85 0.08 0.47
C LEU A 33 12.33 0.35 0.73
N SER A 34 12.71 1.60 1.04
CA SER A 34 14.12 1.96 1.26
C SER A 34 14.79 1.13 2.35
N GLY A 35 14.09 0.87 3.46
CA GLY A 35 14.59 -0.02 4.51
C GLY A 35 14.61 -1.50 4.07
N ASN A 36 13.61 -1.93 3.31
CA ASN A 36 13.55 -3.30 2.78
C ASN A 36 14.62 -3.59 1.71
N LEU A 37 15.12 -2.58 1.00
CA LEU A 37 16.21 -2.78 0.05
C LEU A 37 17.50 -3.27 0.72
N LEU A 38 17.66 -3.09 2.04
CA LEU A 38 18.76 -3.66 2.80
C LEU A 38 18.76 -5.20 2.77
N LEU A 39 17.62 -5.85 2.47
CA LEU A 39 17.54 -7.32 2.29
C LEU A 39 18.39 -7.83 1.12
N PHE A 40 18.73 -6.98 0.16
CA PHE A 40 19.58 -7.33 -0.98
C PHE A 40 21.07 -7.15 -0.70
N ILE A 41 21.45 -6.56 0.43
CA ILE A 41 22.85 -6.42 0.82
C ILE A 41 23.39 -7.81 1.17
N GLN A 42 24.53 -8.17 0.58
CA GLN A 42 25.19 -9.46 0.80
C GLN A 42 26.07 -9.44 2.05
N ASP A 43 25.47 -9.11 3.20
CA ASP A 43 26.12 -9.05 4.51
C ASP A 43 25.52 -10.05 5.50
N GLN A 44 24.88 -11.10 4.99
CA GLN A 44 24.13 -12.10 5.78
C GLN A 44 23.04 -11.49 6.68
N GLY A 45 22.49 -10.34 6.30
CA GLY A 45 21.35 -9.71 6.97
C GLY A 45 21.72 -8.77 8.11
N VAL A 46 23.01 -8.46 8.30
CA VAL A 46 23.49 -7.57 9.37
C VAL A 46 22.81 -6.20 9.29
N ALA A 47 22.88 -5.52 8.13
CA ALA A 47 22.28 -4.20 7.94
C ALA A 47 20.77 -4.21 8.12
N PHE A 48 20.07 -5.22 7.58
CA PHE A 48 18.62 -5.32 7.70
C PHE A 48 18.17 -5.60 9.15
N ASN A 49 18.89 -6.46 9.87
CA ASN A 49 18.61 -6.77 11.28
C ASN A 49 18.86 -5.56 12.18
N GLU A 50 19.96 -4.82 11.97
CA GLU A 50 20.25 -3.60 12.73
C GLU A 50 19.18 -2.53 12.47
N TYR A 51 18.83 -2.29 11.20
CA TYR A 51 17.78 -1.35 10.83
C TYR A 51 16.43 -1.77 11.44
N SER A 52 16.04 -3.04 11.33
CA SER A 52 14.77 -3.56 11.87
C SER A 52 14.71 -3.52 13.40
N LYS A 53 15.85 -3.72 14.08
CA LYS A 53 15.97 -3.53 15.53
C LYS A 53 15.75 -2.07 15.92
N PHE A 54 16.35 -1.12 15.19
CA PHE A 54 16.11 0.31 15.42
C PHE A 54 14.63 0.66 15.22
N MET A 55 14.03 0.21 14.12
CA MET A 55 12.62 0.47 13.81
C MET A 55 11.66 -0.14 14.83
N SER A 56 11.98 -1.31 15.39
CA SER A 56 11.11 -2.00 16.34
C SER A 56 11.20 -1.45 17.77
N THR A 57 12.34 -0.86 18.16
CA THR A 57 12.62 -0.39 19.53
C THR A 57 12.49 1.12 19.72
N SER A 58 12.61 1.92 18.66
CA SER A 58 12.56 3.38 18.76
C SER A 58 11.17 3.90 19.18
N PRO A 59 11.06 4.71 20.27
CA PRO A 59 9.79 5.30 20.70
C PRO A 59 9.16 6.21 19.67
N ILE A 60 9.96 6.97 18.90
CA ILE A 60 9.47 7.84 17.83
C ILE A 60 8.85 6.99 16.72
N ILE A 61 9.49 5.89 16.34
CA ILE A 61 8.95 4.98 15.33
C ILE A 61 7.65 4.35 15.82
N ARG A 62 7.52 4.04 17.11
CA ARG A 62 6.26 3.55 17.68
C ARG A 62 5.11 4.56 17.50
N VAL A 63 5.35 5.85 17.72
CA VAL A 63 4.33 6.88 17.48
C VAL A 63 3.97 6.95 15.99
N LEU A 64 4.97 6.94 15.11
CA LEU A 64 4.74 6.96 13.66
C LEU A 64 3.98 5.72 13.17
N GLU A 65 4.22 4.55 13.76
CA GLU A 65 3.48 3.30 13.48
C GLU A 65 2.00 3.45 13.85
N VAL A 66 1.68 4.03 15.01
CA VAL A 66 0.28 4.29 15.41
C VAL A 66 -0.40 5.27 14.45
N VAL A 67 0.30 6.34 14.06
CA VAL A 67 -0.19 7.31 13.07
C VAL A 67 -0.42 6.65 11.71
N LEU A 68 0.49 5.78 11.28
CA LEU A 68 0.37 5.01 10.05
C LEU A 68 -0.86 4.09 10.07
N VAL A 69 -1.04 3.31 11.13
CA VAL A 69 -2.21 2.43 11.29
C VAL A 69 -3.50 3.24 11.27
N ALA A 70 -3.55 4.38 11.98
CA ALA A 70 -4.70 5.26 11.95
C ALA A 70 -4.97 5.79 10.53
N GLY A 71 -3.95 6.29 9.84
CA GLY A 71 -4.07 6.77 8.45
C GLY A 71 -4.56 5.68 7.49
N PHE A 72 -4.09 4.45 7.67
CA PHE A 72 -4.51 3.29 6.89
C PHE A 72 -5.98 2.92 7.16
N LEU A 73 -6.41 2.90 8.43
CA LEU A 73 -7.80 2.65 8.79
C LEU A 73 -8.74 3.74 8.24
N PHE A 74 -8.34 5.02 8.35
CA PHE A 74 -9.10 6.12 7.76
C PHE A 74 -9.24 5.98 6.24
N HIS A 75 -8.15 5.61 5.56
CA HIS A 75 -8.17 5.36 4.12
C HIS A 75 -9.16 4.25 3.73
N ILE A 76 -9.15 3.12 4.43
CA ILE A 76 -10.07 2.01 4.18
C ILE A 76 -11.52 2.43 4.45
N VAL A 77 -11.79 3.00 5.62
CA VAL A 77 -13.15 3.36 6.02
C VAL A 77 -13.75 4.34 5.03
N ASP A 78 -13.04 5.41 4.67
CA ASP A 78 -13.56 6.36 3.71
C ASP A 78 -13.70 5.74 2.31
N GLY A 79 -12.81 4.81 1.93
CA GLY A 79 -12.88 4.09 0.65
C GLY A 79 -14.11 3.21 0.53
N ILE A 80 -14.45 2.48 1.60
CA ILE A 80 -15.68 1.69 1.70
C ILE A 80 -16.89 2.60 1.64
N MET A 81 -16.91 3.68 2.44
CA MET A 81 -18.04 4.61 2.47
C MET A 81 -18.28 5.29 1.12
N LEU A 82 -17.22 5.71 0.43
CA LEU A 82 -17.28 6.29 -0.90
C LEU A 82 -17.78 5.27 -1.92
N SER A 83 -17.33 4.02 -1.83
CA SER A 83 -17.78 2.92 -2.69
C SER A 83 -19.27 2.63 -2.50
N ILE A 84 -19.76 2.59 -1.26
CA ILE A 84 -21.19 2.41 -0.94
C ILE A 84 -21.99 3.60 -1.47
N LYS A 85 -21.54 4.84 -1.23
CA LYS A 85 -22.22 6.06 -1.72
C LYS A 85 -22.32 6.08 -3.24
N ASN A 86 -21.24 5.73 -3.94
CA ASN A 86 -21.20 5.63 -5.40
C ASN A 86 -22.12 4.53 -5.96
N LYS A 87 -22.28 3.41 -5.23
CA LYS A 87 -23.21 2.34 -5.60
C LYS A 87 -24.67 2.77 -5.38
N LYS A 88 -24.97 3.40 -4.25
CA LYS A 88 -26.32 3.88 -3.91
C LYS A 88 -26.79 5.02 -4.82
N SER A 89 -25.89 5.89 -5.27
CA SER A 89 -26.22 6.97 -6.22
C SER A 89 -26.47 6.48 -7.65
N ARG A 90 -26.31 5.17 -7.92
CA ARG A 90 -26.43 4.55 -9.24
C ARG A 90 -27.32 3.29 -9.20
N PRO A 91 -28.63 3.43 -8.90
CA PRO A 91 -29.55 2.28 -8.84
C PRO A 91 -29.85 1.67 -10.23
N VAL A 92 -29.73 2.45 -11.31
CA VAL A 92 -29.84 1.95 -12.69
C VAL A 92 -28.50 2.20 -13.40
N GLY A 93 -27.95 1.16 -14.04
CA GLY A 93 -26.69 1.24 -14.79
C GLY A 93 -26.79 2.17 -16.01
N TYR A 94 -25.66 2.70 -16.48
CA TYR A 94 -25.64 3.61 -17.62
C TYR A 94 -26.04 2.87 -18.90
N LYS A 95 -27.08 3.38 -19.58
CA LYS A 95 -27.50 2.90 -20.92
C LYS A 95 -26.43 3.15 -22.01
N LYS A 96 -25.51 4.11 -21.80
CA LYS A 96 -24.39 4.43 -22.69
C LYS A 96 -23.15 4.70 -21.84
N ARG A 97 -21.99 4.12 -22.19
CA ARG A 97 -20.71 4.48 -21.54
C ARG A 97 -20.54 6.00 -21.68
N SER A 98 -20.52 6.75 -20.58
CA SER A 98 -20.20 8.18 -20.65
C SER A 98 -18.78 8.31 -21.19
N GLY A 99 -18.55 9.22 -22.14
CA GLY A 99 -17.22 9.53 -22.68
C GLY A 99 -16.26 10.16 -21.65
N SER A 100 -16.58 10.10 -20.36
CA SER A 100 -15.65 10.41 -19.27
C SER A 100 -14.55 9.35 -19.26
N GLU A 101 -13.29 9.76 -19.21
CA GLU A 101 -12.09 8.93 -19.04
C GLU A 101 -12.06 8.13 -17.73
N SER A 102 -13.16 7.54 -17.25
CA SER A 102 -13.12 6.60 -16.14
C SER A 102 -12.41 5.35 -16.66
N SER A 103 -11.10 5.29 -16.43
CA SER A 103 -10.23 4.17 -16.78
C SER A 103 -10.92 2.86 -16.36
N PHE A 104 -10.82 1.83 -17.20
CA PHE A 104 -11.35 0.49 -16.95
C PHE A 104 -11.05 0.00 -15.52
N PHE A 105 -9.90 0.39 -14.98
CA PHE A 105 -9.41 0.01 -13.65
C PHE A 105 -10.16 0.66 -12.48
N SER A 106 -10.83 1.80 -12.70
CA SER A 106 -11.66 2.45 -11.66
C SER A 106 -12.76 1.54 -11.10
N LYS A 107 -13.26 0.59 -11.92
CA LYS A 107 -14.28 -0.38 -11.52
C LYS A 107 -13.77 -1.47 -10.59
N PHE A 108 -12.46 -1.69 -10.57
CA PHE A 108 -11.78 -2.71 -9.77
C PHE A 108 -11.12 -2.14 -8.51
N MET A 109 -11.26 -0.83 -8.25
CA MET A 109 -10.65 -0.18 -7.08
C MET A 109 -11.08 -0.81 -5.74
N PRO A 110 -12.39 -1.07 -5.48
CA PRO A 110 -12.79 -1.75 -4.25
C PRO A 110 -12.20 -3.17 -4.13
N GLN A 111 -12.11 -3.92 -5.23
CA GLN A 111 -11.65 -5.30 -5.27
C GLN A 111 -10.13 -5.38 -5.04
N THR A 112 -9.35 -4.52 -5.71
CA THR A 112 -7.91 -4.40 -5.47
C THR A 112 -7.64 -3.94 -4.03
N GLY A 113 -8.39 -2.97 -3.51
CA GLY A 113 -8.28 -2.52 -2.13
C GLY A 113 -8.58 -3.62 -1.10
N LEU A 114 -9.61 -4.44 -1.34
CA LEU A 114 -9.94 -5.58 -0.48
C LEU A 114 -8.83 -6.63 -0.48
N PHE A 115 -8.26 -6.94 -1.65
CA PHE A 115 -7.14 -7.88 -1.74
C PHE A 115 -5.91 -7.34 -0.99
N ILE A 116 -5.59 -6.06 -1.16
CA ILE A 116 -4.48 -5.39 -0.45
C ILE A 116 -4.71 -5.43 1.06
N PHE A 117 -5.95 -5.27 1.52
CA PHE A 117 -6.28 -5.38 2.94
C PHE A 117 -6.01 -6.80 3.48
N ILE A 118 -6.42 -7.84 2.75
CA ILE A 118 -6.13 -9.23 3.11
C ILE A 118 -4.61 -9.48 3.13
N TYR A 119 -3.90 -9.02 2.09
CA TYR A 119 -2.44 -9.04 2.04
C TYR A 119 -1.83 -8.37 3.26
N LEU A 120 -2.33 -7.20 3.68
CA LEU A 120 -1.76 -6.48 4.81
C LEU A 120 -1.95 -7.24 6.14
N ILE A 121 -3.12 -7.86 6.37
CA ILE A 121 -3.33 -8.69 7.56
C ILE A 121 -2.29 -9.80 7.63
N ILE A 122 -2.08 -10.51 6.51
CA ILE A 122 -1.11 -11.59 6.41
C ILE A 122 0.31 -11.06 6.59
N HIS A 123 0.65 -9.95 5.94
CA HIS A 123 1.95 -9.28 6.04
C HIS A 123 2.29 -8.86 7.48
N ILE A 124 1.38 -8.16 8.15
CA ILE A 124 1.55 -7.71 9.53
C ILE A 124 1.68 -8.93 10.46
N ASN A 125 0.89 -9.98 10.23
CA ASN A 125 0.99 -11.20 11.04
C ASN A 125 2.35 -11.89 10.88
N SER A 126 2.82 -12.05 9.65
CA SER A 126 4.08 -12.73 9.35
C SER A 126 5.31 -12.04 9.91
N PHE A 127 5.34 -10.70 9.91
CA PHE A 127 6.56 -9.95 10.20
C PHE A 127 6.46 -9.13 11.48
N THR A 128 5.41 -8.32 11.64
CA THR A 128 5.29 -7.44 12.81
C THR A 128 4.83 -8.19 14.05
N ILE A 129 3.73 -8.94 13.96
CA ILE A 129 3.16 -9.65 15.12
C ILE A 129 4.09 -10.77 15.57
N LYS A 130 4.73 -11.48 14.63
CA LYS A 130 5.73 -12.51 14.96
C LYS A 130 6.80 -11.96 15.90
N HIS A 131 7.49 -10.87 15.54
CA HIS A 131 8.58 -10.33 16.36
C HIS A 131 8.12 -9.51 17.57
N ARG A 132 6.91 -8.92 17.55
CA ARG A 132 6.43 -8.09 18.67
C ARG A 132 5.68 -8.88 19.75
N VAL A 133 5.03 -9.98 19.39
CA VAL A 133 4.07 -10.67 20.26
C VAL A 133 4.40 -12.15 20.42
N VAL A 134 4.68 -12.86 19.32
CA VAL A 134 4.86 -14.32 19.35
C VAL A 134 6.26 -14.71 19.83
N GLU A 135 7.27 -14.03 19.30
CA GLU A 135 8.69 -14.26 19.58
C GLU A 135 9.37 -12.94 19.99
N PRO A 136 8.91 -12.29 21.08
CA PRO A 136 9.50 -11.03 21.53
C PRO A 136 10.97 -11.23 21.89
N GLY A 137 11.84 -10.42 21.28
CA GLY A 137 13.29 -10.50 21.49
C GLY A 137 14.04 -11.32 20.44
N ASN A 138 13.35 -12.01 19.53
CA ASN A 138 14.00 -12.55 18.33
C ASN A 138 14.43 -11.37 17.43
N LEU A 139 15.75 -11.20 17.28
CA LEU A 139 16.36 -10.14 16.48
C LEU A 139 16.75 -10.58 15.07
N ASP A 140 16.47 -11.85 14.70
CA ASP A 140 16.72 -12.36 13.36
C ASP A 140 15.53 -12.06 12.42
N PHE A 141 15.39 -10.80 12.06
CA PHE A 141 14.36 -10.34 11.12
C PHE A 141 14.64 -10.85 9.70
N TYR A 142 15.91 -10.89 9.29
CA TYR A 142 16.37 -11.38 8.00
C TYR A 142 16.02 -12.86 7.82
N GLY A 143 16.34 -13.71 8.80
CA GLY A 143 15.97 -15.12 8.80
C GLY A 143 14.47 -15.32 8.69
N THR A 144 13.67 -14.56 9.46
CA THR A 144 12.20 -14.60 9.32
C THR A 144 11.72 -14.28 7.91
N VAL A 145 12.29 -13.28 7.23
CA VAL A 145 11.94 -12.93 5.84
C VAL A 145 12.39 -14.04 4.88
N SER A 146 13.61 -14.52 5.03
CA SER A 146 14.18 -15.60 4.20
C SER A 146 13.33 -16.87 4.29
N ASP A 147 13.04 -17.33 5.51
CA ASP A 147 12.25 -18.54 5.74
C ASP A 147 10.82 -18.40 5.25
N ALA A 148 10.21 -17.23 5.46
CA ALA A 148 8.86 -16.97 4.97
C ALA A 148 8.77 -17.16 3.45
N PHE A 149 9.71 -16.63 2.67
CA PHE A 149 9.65 -16.71 1.22
C PHE A 149 10.21 -18.01 0.64
N ARG A 150 11.08 -18.71 1.37
CA ARG A 150 11.60 -20.03 0.97
C ARG A 150 10.60 -21.15 1.25
N TYR A 151 10.01 -21.16 2.45
CA TYR A 151 9.26 -22.30 2.97
C TYR A 151 7.81 -21.99 3.32
N GLY A 152 7.43 -20.72 3.42
CA GLY A 152 6.07 -20.31 3.78
C GLY A 152 5.00 -20.94 2.88
N TRP A 153 3.98 -21.51 3.52
CA TRP A 153 2.86 -22.21 2.87
C TRP A 153 3.31 -23.28 1.87
N GLY A 154 4.32 -24.08 2.26
CA GLY A 154 4.87 -25.11 1.38
C GLY A 154 5.63 -24.54 0.18
N GLY A 155 6.15 -23.32 0.29
CA GLY A 155 6.90 -22.64 -0.77
C GLY A 155 6.04 -21.83 -1.74
N PHE A 156 4.78 -21.54 -1.42
CA PHE A 156 3.89 -20.72 -2.25
C PHE A 156 3.68 -19.28 -1.73
N TYR A 157 4.19 -18.95 -0.54
CA TYR A 157 3.98 -17.62 0.05
C TYR A 157 4.54 -16.47 -0.82
N TRP A 158 5.69 -16.69 -1.48
CA TRP A 158 6.29 -15.73 -2.40
C TRP A 158 5.34 -15.35 -3.56
N ALA A 159 4.60 -16.32 -4.11
CA ALA A 159 3.72 -16.11 -5.25
C ALA A 159 2.50 -15.26 -4.86
N PHE A 160 1.97 -15.49 -3.65
CA PHE A 160 0.92 -14.64 -3.07
C PHE A 160 1.40 -13.18 -2.94
N TYR A 161 2.64 -12.96 -2.48
CA TYR A 161 3.23 -11.62 -2.39
C TYR A 161 3.35 -10.94 -3.76
N VAL A 162 3.86 -11.66 -4.77
CA VAL A 162 3.98 -11.12 -6.13
C VAL A 162 2.62 -10.73 -6.69
N LEU A 163 1.59 -11.57 -6.50
CA LEU A 163 0.22 -11.25 -6.91
C LEU A 163 -0.31 -9.99 -6.19
N ALA A 164 -0.04 -9.86 -4.88
CA ALA A 164 -0.42 -8.67 -4.13
C ALA A 164 0.25 -7.40 -4.69
N MET A 165 1.53 -7.48 -5.07
CA MET A 165 2.24 -6.34 -5.68
C MET A 165 1.68 -5.96 -7.05
N VAL A 166 1.26 -6.93 -7.87
CA VAL A 166 0.58 -6.65 -9.15
C VAL A 166 -0.74 -5.91 -8.92
N LEU A 167 -1.55 -6.35 -7.95
CA LEU A 167 -2.81 -5.67 -7.61
C LEU A 167 -2.58 -4.29 -6.98
N LEU A 168 -1.53 -4.16 -6.17
CA LEU A 168 -1.08 -2.88 -5.63
C LEU A 168 -0.65 -1.92 -6.74
N ALA A 169 0.04 -2.38 -7.79
CA ALA A 169 0.41 -1.56 -8.94
C ALA A 169 -0.81 -0.94 -9.62
N PHE A 170 -1.87 -1.72 -9.85
CA PHE A 170 -3.12 -1.19 -10.39
C PHE A 170 -3.81 -0.20 -9.44
N HIS A 171 -3.83 -0.52 -8.15
CA HIS A 171 -4.42 0.33 -7.12
C HIS A 171 -3.71 1.68 -7.01
N LEU A 172 -2.37 1.69 -7.01
CA LEU A 172 -1.52 2.87 -6.97
C LEU A 172 -1.67 3.71 -8.23
N ASN A 173 -1.67 3.09 -9.42
CA ASN A 173 -1.72 3.85 -10.67
C ASN A 173 -3.02 4.67 -10.79
N HIS A 174 -4.13 4.09 -10.35
CA HIS A 174 -5.39 4.80 -10.26
C HIS A 174 -5.42 5.79 -9.08
N GLY A 175 -5.00 5.36 -7.90
CA GLY A 175 -5.03 6.14 -6.66
C GLY A 175 -4.21 7.43 -6.75
N PHE A 176 -2.98 7.33 -7.29
CA PHE A 176 -2.07 8.46 -7.49
C PHE A 176 -2.74 9.55 -8.34
N GLN A 177 -3.16 9.21 -9.57
CA GLN A 177 -3.79 10.17 -10.47
C GLN A 177 -5.08 10.77 -9.89
N SER A 178 -5.90 9.93 -9.27
CA SER A 178 -7.16 10.35 -8.64
C SER A 178 -6.95 11.30 -7.46
N ALA A 179 -5.86 11.13 -6.72
CA ALA A 179 -5.53 11.97 -5.59
C ALA A 179 -5.24 13.42 -6.04
N PHE A 180 -4.35 13.59 -7.02
CA PHE A 180 -4.03 14.92 -7.57
C PHE A 180 -5.23 15.58 -8.25
N GLN A 181 -6.07 14.81 -8.94
CA GLN A 181 -7.34 15.31 -9.48
C GLN A 181 -8.27 15.83 -8.38
N SER A 182 -8.40 15.09 -7.28
CA SER A 182 -9.29 15.46 -6.17
C SER A 182 -8.79 16.68 -5.40
N LEU A 183 -7.48 16.92 -5.39
CA LEU A 183 -6.85 18.14 -4.85
C LEU A 183 -6.96 19.36 -5.80
N GLY A 184 -7.59 19.21 -6.98
CA GLY A 184 -7.75 20.31 -7.93
C GLY A 184 -6.50 20.61 -8.77
N LEU A 185 -5.49 19.74 -8.76
CA LEU A 185 -4.21 19.94 -9.47
C LEU A 185 -4.27 19.49 -10.94
N ASN A 186 -5.46 19.40 -11.52
CA ASN A 186 -5.66 19.05 -12.92
C ASN A 186 -5.46 20.27 -13.82
N HIS A 187 -4.39 20.26 -14.61
CA HIS A 187 -4.04 21.35 -15.51
C HIS A 187 -3.25 20.84 -16.72
N LYS A 188 -3.49 21.41 -17.91
CA LYS A 188 -2.88 20.96 -19.18
C LYS A 188 -1.35 20.84 -19.13
N LYS A 189 -0.68 21.70 -18.34
CA LYS A 189 0.78 21.72 -18.19
C LYS A 189 1.34 20.62 -17.27
N TYR A 190 0.70 20.32 -16.15
CA TYR A 190 1.27 19.42 -15.12
C TYR A 190 0.59 18.05 -15.08
N SER A 191 -0.66 17.93 -15.55
CA SER A 191 -1.38 16.65 -15.57
C SER A 191 -0.65 15.55 -16.34
N PRO A 192 0.00 15.79 -17.50
CA PRO A 192 0.81 14.76 -18.16
C PRO A 192 1.96 14.26 -17.27
N ILE A 193 2.67 15.18 -16.61
CA ILE A 193 3.78 14.87 -15.71
C ILE A 193 3.30 14.03 -14.53
N ILE A 194 2.20 14.44 -13.88
CA ILE A 194 1.60 13.70 -12.76
C ILE A 194 1.20 12.29 -13.18
N LYS A 195 0.60 12.13 -14.37
CA LYS A 195 0.24 10.81 -14.92
C LYS A 195 1.48 9.95 -15.13
N THR A 196 2.53 10.48 -15.78
CA THR A 196 3.78 9.74 -16.01
C THR A 196 4.46 9.34 -14.71
N LEU A 197 4.62 10.27 -13.77
CA LEU A 197 5.22 9.98 -12.47
C LEU A 197 4.40 8.96 -11.67
N GLY A 198 3.07 9.11 -11.65
CA GLY A 198 2.18 8.16 -10.99
C GLY A 198 2.26 6.76 -11.59
N SER A 199 2.31 6.65 -12.92
CA SER A 199 2.48 5.35 -13.58
C SER A 199 3.85 4.74 -13.34
N LEU A 200 4.93 5.52 -13.41
CA LEU A 200 6.28 5.05 -13.11
C LEU A 200 6.37 4.54 -11.66
N TYR A 201 5.89 5.35 -10.72
CA TYR A 201 5.83 5.00 -9.30
C TYR A 201 5.12 3.66 -9.07
N SER A 202 3.96 3.50 -9.71
CA SER A 202 3.09 2.33 -9.55
C SER A 202 3.65 1.06 -10.18
N ILE A 203 4.68 1.17 -11.03
CA ILE A 203 5.39 0.03 -11.59
C ILE A 203 6.64 -0.25 -10.74
N VAL A 204 7.50 0.76 -10.55
CA VAL A 204 8.81 0.60 -9.94
C VAL A 204 8.71 0.16 -8.48
N VAL A 205 7.85 0.81 -7.68
CA VAL A 205 7.76 0.51 -6.23
C VAL A 205 7.22 -0.90 -5.99
N PRO A 206 6.08 -1.33 -6.57
CA PRO A 206 5.62 -2.70 -6.41
C PRO A 206 6.55 -3.74 -7.04
N ALA A 207 7.22 -3.45 -8.17
CA ALA A 207 8.19 -4.35 -8.76
C ALA A 207 9.40 -4.58 -7.83
N ALA A 208 9.90 -3.53 -7.19
CA ALA A 208 10.98 -3.65 -6.22
C ALA A 208 10.57 -4.46 -4.98
N PHE A 209 9.36 -4.26 -4.46
CA PHE A 209 8.82 -5.13 -3.40
C PHE A 209 8.62 -6.58 -3.86
N ALA A 210 8.17 -6.80 -5.10
CA ALA A 210 7.98 -8.13 -5.66
C ALA A 210 9.32 -8.85 -5.93
N ALA A 211 10.40 -8.11 -6.15
CA ALA A 211 11.73 -8.68 -6.34
C ALA A 211 12.27 -9.36 -5.07
N ILE A 212 11.90 -8.88 -3.87
CA ILE A 212 12.34 -9.46 -2.58
C ILE A 212 11.93 -10.94 -2.44
N PRO A 213 10.64 -11.31 -2.51
CA PRO A 213 10.23 -12.70 -2.38
C PRO A 213 10.75 -13.58 -3.52
N VAL A 214 10.88 -13.03 -4.74
CA VAL A 214 11.47 -13.73 -5.89
C VAL A 214 12.95 -14.02 -5.63
N TYR A 215 13.70 -13.06 -5.10
CA TYR A 215 15.10 -13.22 -4.72
C TYR A 215 15.28 -14.34 -3.71
N PHE A 216 14.58 -14.29 -2.58
CA PHE A 216 14.69 -15.33 -1.55
C PHE A 216 14.25 -16.71 -2.03
N ARG A 217 13.27 -16.78 -2.93
CA ARG A 217 12.78 -18.07 -3.44
C ARG A 217 13.75 -18.73 -4.42
N PHE A 218 14.37 -17.97 -5.31
CA PHE A 218 15.07 -18.53 -6.47
C PHE A 218 16.58 -18.24 -6.53
N PHE A 219 17.06 -17.23 -5.84
CA PHE A 219 18.43 -16.75 -5.98
C PHE A 219 19.23 -16.77 -4.67
N TYR A 220 18.57 -16.67 -3.52
CA TYR A 220 19.24 -16.72 -2.23
C TYR A 220 19.83 -18.10 -1.95
N THR A 221 21.15 -18.11 -1.68
CA THR A 221 21.90 -19.27 -1.22
C THR A 221 22.35 -19.00 0.21
N ALA A 222 21.97 -19.89 1.14
CA ALA A 222 22.30 -19.79 2.56
C ALA A 222 23.77 -20.15 2.84
#